data_AF-A0A1Y2AGF3-F1
#
_entry.id   AF-A0A1Y2AGF3-F1
#
_cell.length_a   1.000
_cell.length_b   1.000
_cell.length_c   1.000
_cell.angle_alpha   90.00
_cell.angle_beta   90.00
_cell.angle_gamma   90.00
#
_symmetry.space_group_name_H-M   'P 1'
#
loop_
_entity.id
_entity.type
_entity.pdbx_description
1 polymer ?
#
loop_
_entity_poly.entity_id
_entity_poly.type
_entity_poly.pdbx_seq_one_letter_code
_entity_poly.pdbx_strand_id
1 'polypeptide(L)'
;MTLEIPNSAADKPSTTAPEQLTAIPISEDESAPVRKPGHYLTKDKRLIVGVVIMMVLLCCSWSAQWASIILPYWRGDQYHTGGLFQICGDTEFGYDPVAMDIYPDTKHEWRCEPFEQYVDRFQQLFKDYKNGPGDWYVQAGSAKKMIVVSRWFEALTTSMDMFFGVTTAYVVVYPHSDPAKQTLNMKFALIGVLLTPVWTIADQFIQMSYWGAIGVGYFNHEVQKYLYASGDIAWISSVIDLILQVACLGYGVKRAWRAKLEEAERRGVTITSHDAEK
;
A
#
# COMPACT_ATOMS: atom_id res chain seq x y z
N MET A 1 36.20 3.03 86.00
CA MET A 1 35.81 2.83 84.59
C MET A 1 35.81 1.33 84.38
N THR A 2 34.65 0.72 84.60
CA THR A 2 34.45 -0.73 84.56
C THR A 2 32.96 -0.94 84.40
N LEU A 3 32.59 -1.51 83.25
CA LEU A 3 31.23 -1.85 82.86
C LEU A 3 30.82 -3.15 83.55
N GLU A 4 29.66 -3.14 84.19
CA GLU A 4 28.93 -4.34 84.61
C GLU A 4 27.87 -4.68 83.54
N ILE A 5 27.82 -5.95 83.16
CA ILE A 5 26.74 -6.59 82.41
C ILE A 5 25.94 -7.41 83.44
N PRO A 6 24.60 -7.48 83.34
CA PRO A 6 24.03 -8.80 83.00
C PRO A 6 22.79 -8.77 82.09
N ASN A 7 22.66 -9.89 81.36
CA ASN A 7 21.52 -10.35 80.57
C ASN A 7 20.16 -10.22 81.28
N SER A 8 19.08 -9.98 80.51
CA SER A 8 17.82 -10.71 80.69
C SER A 8 16.79 -10.47 79.58
N ALA A 9 16.18 -11.59 79.16
CA ALA A 9 14.81 -11.80 78.69
C ALA A 9 14.29 -11.11 77.41
N ALA A 10 13.89 -12.00 76.49
CA ALA A 10 13.05 -11.75 75.34
C ALA A 10 11.63 -11.36 75.75
N ASP A 11 11.10 -10.29 75.16
CA ASP A 11 9.68 -9.95 75.20
C ASP A 11 9.03 -10.10 73.81
N LYS A 12 7.89 -10.78 73.82
CA LYS A 12 7.03 -11.05 72.66
C LYS A 12 6.37 -9.76 72.17
N PRO A 13 6.13 -9.62 70.85
CA PRO A 13 5.40 -8.47 70.33
C PRO A 13 3.91 -8.53 70.70
N SER A 14 3.46 -7.44 71.33
CA SER A 14 2.07 -7.12 71.64
C SER A 14 1.26 -6.93 70.36
N THR A 15 0.21 -7.73 70.23
CA THR A 15 -0.82 -7.63 69.20
C THR A 15 -1.68 -6.39 69.48
N THR A 16 -1.56 -5.35 68.65
CA THR A 16 -2.53 -4.25 68.61
C THR A 16 -3.00 -4.11 67.18
N ALA A 17 -4.22 -4.57 66.91
CA ALA A 17 -4.90 -4.36 65.63
C ALA A 17 -5.30 -2.88 65.50
N PRO A 18 -4.99 -2.19 64.40
CA PRO A 18 -5.59 -0.91 64.10
C PRO A 18 -6.75 -1.07 63.11
N GLU A 19 -7.88 -0.50 63.53
CA GLU A 19 -8.93 0.14 62.74
C GLU A 19 -9.58 -0.64 61.59
N GLN A 20 -10.83 -1.05 61.85
CA GLN A 20 -11.83 -1.28 60.82
C GLN A 20 -11.87 -0.06 59.88
N LEU A 21 -11.44 -0.28 58.63
CA LEU A 21 -11.74 0.58 57.49
C LEU A 21 -13.25 0.78 57.41
N THR A 22 -13.73 1.94 57.85
CA THR A 22 -15.05 2.45 57.48
C THR A 22 -15.11 2.53 55.97
N ALA A 23 -15.96 1.71 55.35
CA ALA A 23 -16.26 1.78 53.94
C ALA A 23 -16.84 3.17 53.63
N ILE A 24 -16.05 4.00 52.96
CA ILE A 24 -16.54 5.22 52.33
C ILE A 24 -17.46 4.74 51.20
N PRO A 25 -18.75 5.11 51.20
CA PRO A 25 -19.61 4.79 50.07
C PRO A 25 -19.00 5.47 48.84
N ILE A 26 -18.62 4.66 47.85
CA ILE A 26 -18.29 5.12 46.51
C ILE A 26 -19.56 5.81 46.03
N SER A 27 -19.57 7.15 46.04
CA SER A 27 -20.58 7.91 45.32
C SER A 27 -20.53 7.41 43.88
N GLU A 28 -21.63 6.85 43.40
CA GLU A 28 -21.80 6.47 42.00
C GLU A 28 -21.52 7.71 41.16
N ASP A 29 -20.30 7.77 40.64
CA ASP A 29 -19.88 8.81 39.72
C ASP A 29 -20.86 8.80 38.55
N GLU A 30 -21.48 9.96 38.37
CA GLU A 30 -22.32 10.40 37.27
C GLU A 30 -22.06 9.58 36.00
N SER A 31 -22.93 8.58 35.78
CA SER A 31 -22.77 7.59 34.70
C SER A 31 -22.46 8.28 33.38
N ALA A 32 -21.22 8.12 32.91
CA ALA A 32 -20.85 8.56 31.57
C ALA A 32 -21.89 7.99 30.60
N PRO A 33 -22.46 8.80 29.68
CA PRO A 33 -23.58 8.37 28.86
C PRO A 33 -23.22 7.07 28.14
N VAL A 34 -24.03 6.03 28.36
CA VAL A 34 -23.85 4.70 27.78
C VAL A 34 -23.78 4.86 26.26
N ARG A 35 -22.57 4.71 25.71
CA ARG A 35 -22.37 4.83 24.27
C ARG A 35 -23.09 3.70 23.56
N LYS A 36 -23.96 4.04 22.62
CA LYS A 36 -24.60 3.05 21.73
C LYS A 36 -23.53 2.31 20.92
N PRO A 37 -23.76 1.07 20.50
CA PRO A 37 -22.85 0.39 19.58
C PRO A 37 -22.73 1.19 18.28
N GLY A 38 -21.50 1.47 17.86
CA GLY A 38 -21.23 2.23 16.63
C GLY A 38 -19.83 2.76 16.54
N HIS A 39 -19.55 3.51 15.48
CA HIS A 39 -18.27 4.17 15.27
C HIS A 39 -18.26 5.56 15.90
N TYR A 40 -17.13 5.94 16.49
CA TYR A 40 -16.98 7.22 17.17
C TYR A 40 -15.66 7.88 16.81
N LEU A 41 -15.72 9.19 16.56
CA LEU A 41 -14.52 9.97 16.29
C LEU A 41 -13.62 10.00 17.52
N THR A 42 -12.36 9.67 17.32
CA THR A 42 -11.35 9.81 18.36
C THR A 42 -11.24 11.28 18.78
N LYS A 43 -11.11 11.55 20.07
CA LYS A 43 -10.86 12.91 20.58
C LYS A 43 -9.39 13.30 20.48
N ASP A 44 -8.56 12.42 19.94
CA ASP A 44 -7.12 12.57 19.94
C ASP A 44 -6.62 13.46 18.80
N LYS A 45 -6.40 14.75 19.11
CA LYS A 45 -5.95 15.75 18.14
C LYS A 45 -4.64 15.37 17.44
N ARG A 46 -3.69 14.76 18.16
CA ARG A 46 -2.40 14.38 17.57
C ARG A 46 -2.55 13.22 16.59
N LEU A 47 -3.41 12.24 16.92
CA LEU A 47 -3.76 11.16 16.01
C LEU A 47 -4.42 11.69 14.73
N ILE A 48 -5.40 12.60 14.89
CA ILE A 48 -6.09 13.22 13.76
C ILE A 48 -5.10 13.97 12.87
N VAL A 49 -4.23 14.81 13.42
CA VAL A 49 -3.23 15.56 12.64
C VAL A 49 -2.28 14.60 11.90
N GLY A 50 -1.80 13.55 12.57
CA GLY A 50 -0.94 12.55 11.92
C GLY A 50 -1.64 11.85 10.74
N VAL A 51 -2.92 11.48 10.91
CA VAL A 51 -3.72 10.87 9.85
C VAL A 51 -3.99 11.85 8.71
N VAL A 52 -4.25 13.13 8.99
CA VAL A 52 -4.42 14.16 7.95
C VAL A 52 -3.14 14.32 7.14
N ILE A 53 -1.97 14.41 7.79
CA ILE A 53 -0.68 14.48 7.09
C ILE A 53 -0.47 13.26 6.20
N MET A 54 -0.71 12.06 6.73
CA MET A 54 -0.63 10.83 5.95
C MET A 54 -1.59 10.87 4.75
N MET A 55 -2.85 11.29 4.92
CA MET A 55 -3.80 11.41 3.82
C MET A 55 -3.35 12.38 2.73
N VAL A 56 -2.72 13.50 3.10
CA VAL A 56 -2.15 14.43 2.10
C VAL A 56 -1.04 13.74 1.31
N LEU A 57 -0.13 13.01 1.97
CA LEU A 57 0.95 12.28 1.31
C LEU A 57 0.41 11.16 0.40
N LEU A 58 -0.60 10.42 0.87
CA LEU A 58 -1.30 9.41 0.06
C LEU A 58 -1.94 10.05 -1.18
N CYS A 59 -2.65 11.17 -1.05
CA CYS A 59 -3.21 11.89 -2.20
C CYS A 59 -2.14 12.30 -3.22
N CYS A 60 -0.98 12.77 -2.76
CA CYS A 60 0.14 13.08 -3.65
C CYS A 60 0.65 11.81 -4.37
N SER A 61 0.78 10.70 -3.62
CA SER A 61 1.21 9.42 -4.19
C SER A 61 0.22 8.87 -5.21
N TRP A 62 -1.08 8.83 -4.89
CA TRP A 62 -2.13 8.41 -5.81
C TRP A 62 -2.20 9.27 -7.07
N SER A 63 -1.96 10.58 -6.93
CA SER A 63 -1.89 11.48 -8.09
C SER A 63 -0.73 11.11 -9.00
N ALA A 64 0.42 10.72 -8.44
CA ALA A 64 1.57 10.24 -9.19
C ALA A 64 1.29 8.89 -9.87
N GLN A 65 0.59 7.96 -9.20
CA GLN A 65 0.15 6.68 -9.78
C GLN A 65 -0.81 6.90 -10.96
N TRP A 66 -1.83 7.77 -10.82
CA TRP A 66 -2.74 8.10 -11.92
C TRP A 66 -2.04 8.79 -13.08
N ALA A 67 -1.09 9.68 -12.79
CA ALA A 67 -0.28 10.30 -13.83
C ALA A 67 0.59 9.27 -14.56
N SER A 68 1.21 8.32 -13.84
CA SER A 68 2.05 7.31 -14.45
C SER A 68 1.27 6.39 -15.40
N ILE A 69 0.03 6.02 -15.04
CA ILE A 69 -0.89 5.25 -15.88
C ILE A 69 -1.12 5.91 -17.26
N ILE A 70 -1.23 7.24 -17.30
CA ILE A 70 -1.56 7.99 -18.53
C ILE A 70 -0.31 8.29 -19.37
N LEU A 71 0.86 8.43 -18.72
CA LEU A 71 2.10 8.83 -19.39
C LEU A 71 2.63 7.75 -20.35
N PRO A 72 3.13 8.13 -21.55
CA PRO A 72 3.67 7.19 -22.55
C PRO A 72 5.10 6.72 -22.25
N TYR A 73 5.46 6.52 -20.97
CA TYR A 73 6.83 6.22 -20.52
C TYR A 73 6.88 4.95 -19.65
N TRP A 74 6.12 3.92 -20.02
CA TRP A 74 6.18 2.60 -19.40
C TRP A 74 7.34 1.78 -19.95
N ARG A 75 7.57 1.89 -21.25
CA ARG A 75 8.69 1.27 -21.95
C ARG A 75 9.17 2.20 -23.04
N GLY A 76 10.46 2.17 -23.37
CA GLY A 76 10.91 2.84 -24.57
C GLY A 76 12.27 2.40 -25.04
N ASP A 77 12.58 2.81 -26.27
CA ASP A 77 13.89 2.77 -26.87
C ASP A 77 14.19 4.14 -27.52
N GLN A 78 15.18 4.17 -28.41
CA GLN A 78 15.54 5.38 -29.14
C GLN A 78 14.51 5.80 -30.21
N TYR A 79 13.56 4.93 -30.56
CA TYR A 79 12.59 5.13 -31.63
C TYR A 79 11.18 5.38 -31.08
N HIS A 80 10.82 4.68 -30.00
CA HIS A 80 9.49 4.72 -29.41
C HIS A 80 9.51 4.82 -27.89
N THR A 81 8.52 5.50 -27.34
CA THR A 81 8.11 5.44 -25.95
C THR A 81 6.66 4.98 -25.89
N GLY A 82 6.43 3.82 -25.28
CA GLY A 82 5.12 3.24 -25.07
C GLY A 82 4.56 3.52 -23.68
N GLY A 83 3.27 3.83 -23.63
CA GLY A 83 2.47 3.71 -22.43
C GLY A 83 1.20 2.93 -22.67
N LEU A 84 0.43 2.78 -21.60
CA LEU A 84 -0.75 1.91 -21.58
C LEU A 84 -1.83 2.35 -22.58
N PHE A 85 -1.89 3.62 -22.96
CA PHE A 85 -2.92 4.19 -23.85
C PHE A 85 -2.42 4.60 -25.23
N GLN A 86 -1.13 4.90 -25.36
CA GLN A 86 -0.57 5.46 -26.59
C GLN A 86 0.90 5.07 -26.73
N ILE A 87 1.34 4.97 -27.98
CA ILE A 87 2.74 4.82 -28.34
C ILE A 87 3.16 6.11 -29.03
N CYS A 88 4.31 6.66 -28.64
CA CYS A 88 4.89 7.84 -29.25
C CYS A 88 6.23 7.48 -29.87
N GLY A 89 6.56 8.04 -31.03
CA GLY A 89 7.83 7.76 -31.69
C GLY A 89 8.02 8.55 -32.98
N ASP A 90 9.16 8.36 -33.61
CA ASP A 90 9.58 9.05 -34.84
C ASP A 90 9.98 8.10 -35.98
N THR A 91 9.81 6.79 -35.81
CA THR A 91 10.35 5.79 -36.74
C THR A 91 9.36 4.65 -36.93
N GLU A 92 8.99 4.35 -38.17
CA GLU A 92 8.26 3.12 -38.51
C GLU A 92 9.22 1.93 -38.60
N PHE A 93 8.70 0.75 -38.31
CA PHE A 93 9.45 -0.50 -38.45
C PHE A 93 9.14 -1.21 -39.76
N GLY A 94 10.19 -1.73 -40.40
CA GLY A 94 10.11 -2.70 -41.47
C GLY A 94 10.37 -4.11 -40.94
N TYR A 95 10.03 -5.12 -41.73
CA TYR A 95 10.32 -6.53 -41.42
C TYR A 95 11.24 -7.13 -42.47
N ASP A 96 12.35 -7.73 -42.03
CA ASP A 96 13.25 -8.49 -42.88
C ASP A 96 12.92 -9.99 -42.79
N PRO A 97 12.36 -10.59 -43.86
CA PRO A 97 12.00 -12.00 -43.86
C PRO A 97 13.20 -12.96 -43.85
N VAL A 98 14.41 -12.48 -44.19
CA VAL A 98 15.63 -13.29 -44.19
C VAL A 98 16.22 -13.33 -42.78
N ALA A 99 16.33 -12.19 -42.11
CA ALA A 99 16.78 -12.09 -40.73
C ALA A 99 15.72 -12.55 -39.72
N MET A 100 14.46 -12.65 -40.14
CA MET A 100 13.29 -12.89 -39.29
C MET A 100 13.13 -11.86 -38.16
N ASP A 101 13.52 -10.62 -38.44
CA ASP A 101 13.56 -9.55 -37.44
C ASP A 101 13.04 -8.23 -38.00
N ILE A 102 12.64 -7.34 -37.10
CA ILE A 102 12.26 -5.98 -37.41
C ILE A 102 13.50 -5.08 -37.51
N TYR A 103 13.41 -4.01 -38.30
CA TYR A 103 14.45 -2.99 -38.42
C TYR A 103 13.83 -1.59 -38.52
N PRO A 104 14.55 -0.53 -38.12
CA PRO A 104 14.10 0.85 -38.32
C PRO A 104 14.07 1.17 -39.82
N ASP A 105 12.90 1.51 -40.36
CA ASP A 105 12.71 1.73 -41.79
C ASP A 105 12.58 3.23 -42.12
N THR A 106 11.41 3.80 -41.87
CA THR A 106 11.07 5.16 -42.29
C THR A 106 10.97 6.10 -41.10
N LYS A 107 11.69 7.23 -41.13
CA LYS A 107 11.55 8.28 -40.12
C LYS A 107 10.44 9.28 -40.45
N HIS A 108 9.75 9.75 -39.43
CA HIS A 108 8.73 10.80 -39.49
C HIS A 108 8.85 11.75 -38.29
N GLU A 109 8.05 12.82 -38.29
CA GLU A 109 7.96 13.73 -37.13
C GLU A 109 7.46 12.98 -35.89
N TRP A 110 7.95 13.34 -34.71
CA TRP A 110 7.54 12.73 -33.45
C TRP A 110 6.02 12.85 -33.27
N ARG A 111 5.34 11.71 -33.19
CA ARG A 111 3.89 11.64 -33.05
C ARG A 111 3.50 10.56 -32.04
N CYS A 112 2.36 10.79 -31.39
CA CYS A 112 1.72 9.80 -30.54
C CYS A 112 0.47 9.26 -31.24
N GLU A 113 0.26 7.96 -31.13
CA GLU A 113 -0.94 7.30 -31.64
C GLU A 113 -1.56 6.39 -30.58
N PRO A 114 -2.87 6.12 -30.64
CA PRO A 114 -3.52 5.19 -29.74
C PRO A 114 -2.87 3.81 -29.79
N PHE A 115 -2.65 3.21 -28.61
CA PHE A 115 -1.96 1.93 -28.46
C PHE A 115 -2.51 0.85 -29.39
N GLU A 116 -3.84 0.71 -29.44
CA GLU A 116 -4.50 -0.32 -30.22
C GLU A 116 -4.25 -0.14 -31.73
N GLN A 117 -4.19 1.11 -32.21
CA GLN A 117 -3.94 1.44 -33.61
C GLN A 117 -2.48 1.17 -34.00
N TYR A 118 -1.53 1.52 -33.13
CA TYR A 118 -0.12 1.19 -33.32
C TYR A 118 0.05 -0.32 -33.46
N VAL A 119 -0.49 -1.11 -32.52
CA VAL A 119 -0.31 -2.56 -32.55
C VAL A 119 -0.99 -3.19 -33.76
N ASP A 120 -2.17 -2.70 -34.16
CA ASP A 120 -2.84 -3.18 -35.37
C ASP A 120 -2.03 -2.89 -36.64
N ARG A 121 -1.35 -1.73 -36.73
CA ARG A 121 -0.44 -1.42 -37.84
C ARG A 121 0.81 -2.29 -37.78
N PHE A 122 1.43 -2.42 -36.62
CA PHE A 122 2.62 -3.25 -36.42
C PHE A 122 2.35 -4.71 -36.80
N GLN A 123 1.21 -5.27 -36.40
CA GLN A 123 0.80 -6.62 -36.79
C GLN A 123 0.66 -6.80 -38.30
N GLN A 124 0.20 -5.77 -39.02
CA GLN A 124 0.02 -5.85 -40.47
C GLN A 124 1.33 -6.05 -41.23
N LEU A 125 2.47 -5.62 -40.66
CA LEU A 125 3.81 -5.84 -41.24
C LEU A 125 4.09 -7.32 -41.51
N PHE A 126 3.50 -8.22 -40.72
CA PHE A 126 3.77 -9.66 -40.78
C PHE A 126 2.70 -10.47 -41.53
N LYS A 127 1.59 -9.85 -41.93
CA LYS A 127 0.37 -10.55 -42.39
C LYS A 127 0.56 -11.40 -43.64
N ASP A 128 1.43 -10.96 -44.55
CA ASP A 128 1.66 -11.61 -45.84
C ASP A 128 2.72 -12.72 -45.80
N TYR A 129 3.45 -12.83 -44.68
CA TYR A 129 4.54 -13.78 -44.50
C TYR A 129 4.04 -15.10 -43.86
N LYS A 130 3.21 -15.84 -44.59
CA LYS A 130 2.55 -17.08 -44.11
C LYS A 130 3.48 -18.26 -43.77
N ASN A 131 4.70 -18.32 -44.33
CA ASN A 131 5.63 -19.45 -44.19
C ASN A 131 6.85 -19.16 -43.29
N GLY A 132 6.78 -18.08 -42.51
CA GLY A 132 7.74 -17.63 -41.51
C GLY A 132 7.54 -16.12 -41.36
N PRO A 133 6.78 -15.64 -40.35
CA PRO A 133 7.05 -15.63 -38.91
C PRO A 133 5.74 -15.65 -38.11
N GLY A 134 5.07 -16.80 -38.00
CA GLY A 134 3.81 -16.90 -37.24
C GLY A 134 3.92 -16.34 -35.81
N ASP A 135 5.14 -16.34 -35.28
CA ASP A 135 5.48 -15.86 -33.96
C ASP A 135 5.27 -14.35 -33.78
N TRP A 136 5.81 -13.47 -34.63
CA TRP A 136 5.67 -12.01 -34.42
C TRP A 136 4.20 -11.54 -34.50
N TYR A 137 3.44 -12.03 -35.49
CA TYR A 137 2.03 -11.69 -35.63
C TYR A 137 1.21 -12.14 -34.40
N VAL A 138 1.43 -13.37 -33.92
CA VAL A 138 0.74 -13.95 -32.76
C VAL A 138 1.19 -13.28 -31.46
N GLN A 139 2.49 -13.01 -31.31
CA GLN A 139 3.07 -12.36 -30.15
C GLN A 139 2.55 -10.93 -30.00
N ALA A 140 2.57 -10.13 -31.08
CA ALA A 140 2.02 -8.77 -31.07
C ALA A 140 0.52 -8.77 -30.71
N GLY A 141 -0.24 -9.75 -31.19
CA GLY A 141 -1.67 -9.88 -30.88
C GLY A 141 -1.93 -10.29 -29.43
N SER A 142 -1.02 -11.09 -28.86
CA SER A 142 -1.06 -11.49 -27.46
C SER A 142 -0.65 -10.32 -26.55
N ALA A 143 0.39 -9.58 -26.94
CA ALA A 143 0.83 -8.36 -26.28
C ALA A 143 -0.27 -7.29 -26.24
N LYS A 144 -1.00 -7.10 -27.35
CA LYS A 144 -2.17 -6.20 -27.39
C LYS A 144 -3.16 -6.51 -26.28
N LYS A 145 -3.52 -7.79 -26.12
CA LYS A 145 -4.47 -8.23 -25.08
C LYS A 145 -3.92 -8.01 -23.69
N MET A 146 -2.66 -8.40 -23.45
CA MET A 146 -2.06 -8.36 -22.12
C MET A 146 -1.80 -6.93 -21.63
N ILE A 147 -1.36 -6.02 -22.49
CA ILE A 147 -1.19 -4.59 -22.14
C ILE A 147 -2.55 -3.91 -21.91
N VAL A 148 -3.60 -4.29 -22.66
CA VAL A 148 -4.96 -3.78 -22.39
C VAL A 148 -5.47 -4.30 -21.04
N VAL A 149 -5.22 -5.57 -20.71
CA VAL A 149 -5.58 -6.13 -19.40
C VAL A 149 -4.84 -5.38 -18.29
N SER A 150 -3.54 -5.14 -18.46
CA SER A 150 -2.73 -4.49 -17.45
C SER A 150 -3.13 -3.02 -17.23
N ARG A 151 -3.57 -2.30 -18.27
CA ARG A 151 -4.17 -0.96 -18.14
C ARG A 151 -5.30 -0.93 -17.10
N TRP A 152 -6.21 -1.90 -17.19
CA TRP A 152 -7.32 -2.00 -16.24
C TRP A 152 -6.87 -2.50 -14.89
N PHE A 153 -5.86 -3.36 -14.87
CA PHE A 153 -5.29 -3.87 -13.65
C PHE A 153 -4.60 -2.76 -12.84
N GLU A 154 -3.78 -1.91 -13.46
CA GLU A 154 -3.15 -0.74 -12.82
C GLU A 154 -4.17 0.29 -12.32
N ALA A 155 -5.22 0.54 -13.10
CA ALA A 155 -6.32 1.40 -12.67
C ALA A 155 -7.06 0.81 -11.46
N LEU A 156 -7.28 -0.52 -11.45
CA LEU A 156 -7.94 -1.21 -10.35
C LEU A 156 -7.08 -1.23 -9.09
N THR A 157 -5.78 -1.55 -9.20
CA THR A 157 -4.86 -1.57 -8.06
C THR A 157 -4.69 -0.20 -7.45
N THR A 158 -4.53 0.85 -8.27
CA THR A 158 -4.49 2.24 -7.81
C THR A 158 -5.79 2.61 -7.08
N SER A 159 -6.95 2.22 -7.63
CA SER A 159 -8.25 2.48 -6.99
C SER A 159 -8.42 1.71 -5.67
N MET A 160 -7.93 0.47 -5.61
CA MET A 160 -7.92 -0.33 -4.38
C MET A 160 -7.01 0.30 -3.33
N ASP A 161 -5.84 0.81 -3.72
CA ASP A 161 -4.93 1.52 -2.81
C ASP A 161 -5.61 2.72 -2.17
N MET A 162 -6.30 3.53 -2.99
CA MET A 162 -7.10 4.66 -2.50
C MET A 162 -8.17 4.22 -1.51
N PHE A 163 -8.93 3.17 -1.86
CA PHE A 163 -9.99 2.64 -1.01
C PHE A 163 -9.46 2.14 0.34
N PHE A 164 -8.35 1.39 0.34
CA PHE A 164 -7.75 0.86 1.56
C PHE A 164 -6.99 1.91 2.37
N GLY A 165 -6.41 2.93 1.72
CA GLY A 165 -5.81 4.07 2.40
C GLY A 165 -6.85 4.92 3.13
N VAL A 166 -7.97 5.21 2.48
CA VAL A 166 -9.13 5.88 3.13
C VAL A 166 -9.70 5.01 4.24
N THR A 167 -9.84 3.70 4.01
CA THR A 167 -10.32 2.76 5.03
C THR A 167 -9.38 2.73 6.24
N THR A 168 -8.07 2.73 6.02
CA THR A 168 -7.05 2.80 7.07
C THR A 168 -7.19 4.06 7.92
N ALA A 169 -7.35 5.23 7.28
CA ALA A 169 -7.62 6.48 7.98
C ALA A 169 -8.93 6.40 8.79
N TYR A 170 -9.99 5.87 8.19
CA TYR A 170 -11.31 5.72 8.80
C TYR A 170 -11.26 4.82 10.05
N VAL A 171 -10.66 3.63 9.98
CA VAL A 171 -10.63 2.70 11.12
C VAL A 171 -9.78 3.22 12.28
N VAL A 172 -8.77 4.06 11.99
CA VAL A 172 -7.90 4.66 13.02
C VAL A 172 -8.55 5.87 13.68
N VAL A 173 -9.19 6.75 12.91
CA VAL A 173 -9.77 8.01 13.42
C VAL A 173 -11.20 7.82 13.91
N TYR A 174 -11.94 6.88 13.35
CA TYR A 174 -13.34 6.60 13.63
C TYR A 174 -13.55 5.14 14.10
N PRO A 175 -12.89 4.70 15.19
CA PRO A 175 -12.95 3.32 15.65
C PRO A 175 -14.37 2.90 16.07
N HIS A 176 -14.67 1.62 15.87
CA HIS A 176 -15.89 0.99 16.36
C HIS A 176 -15.80 0.78 17.88
N SER A 177 -16.91 0.99 18.60
CA SER A 177 -16.96 0.84 20.07
C SER A 177 -16.75 -0.60 20.54
N ASP A 178 -17.25 -1.56 19.76
CA ASP A 178 -17.01 -3.00 19.93
C ASP A 178 -15.57 -3.40 19.50
N PRO A 179 -14.72 -3.90 20.41
CA PRO A 179 -13.34 -4.30 20.12
C PRO A 179 -13.20 -5.43 19.10
N ALA A 180 -14.14 -6.37 19.06
CA ALA A 180 -14.08 -7.50 18.13
C ALA A 180 -14.28 -7.01 16.69
N LYS A 181 -15.29 -6.15 16.49
CA LYS A 181 -15.56 -5.51 15.20
C LYS A 181 -14.43 -4.57 14.79
N GLN A 182 -13.88 -3.81 15.73
CA GLN A 182 -12.74 -2.94 15.44
C GLN A 182 -11.52 -3.75 14.97
N THR A 183 -11.22 -4.86 15.65
CA THR A 183 -10.11 -5.76 15.27
C THR A 183 -10.33 -6.34 13.88
N LEU A 184 -11.57 -6.74 13.55
CA LEU A 184 -11.91 -7.22 12.21
C LEU A 184 -11.69 -6.15 11.14
N ASN A 185 -12.16 -4.92 11.39
CA ASN A 185 -11.96 -3.79 10.47
C ASN A 185 -10.48 -3.48 10.25
N MET A 186 -9.66 -3.53 11.30
CA MET A 186 -8.21 -3.31 11.19
C MET A 186 -7.51 -4.45 10.44
N LYS A 187 -7.94 -5.71 10.64
CA LYS A 187 -7.45 -6.85 9.85
C LYS A 187 -7.81 -6.71 8.37
N PHE A 188 -9.03 -6.30 8.06
CA PHE A 188 -9.47 -6.07 6.68
C PHE A 188 -8.66 -4.95 6.02
N ALA A 189 -8.45 -3.83 6.71
CA ALA A 189 -7.58 -2.75 6.23
C ALA A 189 -6.16 -3.25 5.97
N LEU A 190 -5.56 -3.99 6.91
CA LEU A 190 -4.21 -4.53 6.76
C LEU A 190 -4.10 -5.52 5.58
N ILE A 191 -5.07 -6.42 5.40
CA ILE A 191 -5.09 -7.34 4.27
C ILE A 191 -5.11 -6.56 2.96
N GLY A 192 -5.97 -5.55 2.84
CA GLY A 192 -6.04 -4.70 1.65
C GLY A 192 -4.72 -3.99 1.35
N VAL A 193 -4.14 -3.34 2.37
CA VAL A 193 -2.85 -2.63 2.29
C VAL A 193 -1.72 -3.54 1.80
N LEU A 194 -1.72 -4.82 2.20
CA LEU A 194 -0.68 -5.78 1.79
C LEU A 194 -0.91 -6.37 0.40
N LEU A 195 -2.16 -6.50 -0.04
CA LEU A 195 -2.48 -7.08 -1.35
C LEU A 195 -2.18 -6.12 -2.50
N THR A 196 -2.48 -4.82 -2.34
CA THR A 196 -2.27 -3.81 -3.37
C THR A 196 -0.87 -3.83 -4.01
N PRO A 197 0.25 -3.75 -3.26
CA PRO A 197 1.58 -3.75 -3.87
C PRO A 197 1.94 -5.08 -4.52
N VAL A 198 1.42 -6.21 -4.02
CA VAL A 198 1.63 -7.54 -4.63
C VAL A 198 1.01 -7.59 -6.02
N TRP A 199 -0.19 -7.03 -6.17
CA TRP A 199 -0.84 -6.94 -7.47
C TRP A 199 -0.04 -6.04 -8.41
N THR A 200 0.37 -4.83 -8.00
CA THR A 200 1.20 -3.94 -8.84
C THR A 200 2.45 -4.67 -9.35
N ILE A 201 3.14 -5.42 -8.50
CA ILE A 201 4.31 -6.22 -8.91
C ILE A 201 3.93 -7.29 -9.95
N ALA A 202 2.86 -8.03 -9.72
CA ALA A 202 2.40 -9.07 -10.65
C ALA A 202 2.09 -8.47 -12.04
N ASP A 203 1.50 -7.28 -12.07
CA ASP A 203 1.18 -6.58 -13.31
C ASP A 203 2.42 -6.15 -14.09
N GLN A 204 3.41 -5.57 -13.40
CA GLN A 204 4.70 -5.22 -14.00
C GLN A 204 5.37 -6.45 -14.62
N PHE A 205 5.34 -7.61 -13.96
CA PHE A 205 5.86 -8.85 -14.52
C PHE A 205 5.12 -9.31 -15.78
N ILE A 206 3.80 -9.17 -15.80
CA ILE A 206 2.99 -9.50 -16.98
C ILE A 206 3.42 -8.59 -18.14
N GLN A 207 3.41 -7.27 -17.94
CA GLN A 207 3.66 -6.30 -19.00
C GLN A 207 5.08 -6.30 -19.58
N MET A 208 6.11 -6.43 -18.73
CA MET A 208 7.51 -6.23 -19.13
C MET A 208 7.96 -7.19 -20.25
N SER A 209 7.34 -8.36 -20.34
CA SER A 209 7.63 -9.34 -21.38
C SER A 209 6.95 -9.04 -22.74
N TYR A 210 5.90 -8.21 -22.77
CA TYR A 210 5.08 -8.00 -23.97
C TYR A 210 5.44 -6.75 -24.77
N TRP A 211 6.18 -5.79 -24.22
CA TRP A 211 6.54 -4.58 -24.97
C TRP A 211 7.46 -4.89 -26.16
N GLY A 212 8.43 -5.79 -25.98
CA GLY A 212 9.32 -6.21 -27.07
C GLY A 212 8.57 -6.89 -28.22
N ALA A 213 7.47 -7.59 -27.91
CA ALA A 213 6.62 -8.25 -28.91
C ALA A 213 5.86 -7.29 -29.83
N ILE A 214 5.86 -5.98 -29.53
CA ILE A 214 5.31 -4.92 -30.38
C ILE A 214 6.40 -3.94 -30.85
N GLY A 215 7.68 -4.33 -30.76
CA GLY A 215 8.82 -3.55 -31.20
C GLY A 215 9.19 -2.37 -30.29
N VAL A 216 8.47 -2.14 -29.18
CA VAL A 216 8.73 -1.03 -28.26
C VAL A 216 9.74 -1.45 -27.20
N GLY A 217 10.87 -0.74 -27.10
CA GLY A 217 11.95 -1.14 -26.21
C GLY A 217 12.70 -2.37 -26.73
N TYR A 218 12.57 -2.67 -28.02
CA TYR A 218 13.24 -3.78 -28.71
C TYR A 218 14.67 -3.37 -29.09
N PHE A 219 14.83 -2.16 -29.62
CA PHE A 219 16.13 -1.66 -30.07
C PHE A 219 16.89 -0.98 -28.93
N ASN A 220 18.19 -1.28 -28.77
CA ASN A 220 19.05 -0.72 -27.71
C ASN A 220 18.57 -1.00 -26.27
N HIS A 221 18.97 -2.16 -25.75
CA HIS A 221 18.85 -2.54 -24.34
C HIS A 221 19.83 -1.80 -23.41
N GLU A 222 19.95 -0.48 -23.52
CA GLU A 222 20.66 0.27 -22.49
C GLU A 222 19.88 0.15 -21.18
N VAL A 223 20.48 -0.41 -20.14
CA VAL A 223 19.84 -0.68 -18.84
C VAL A 223 19.20 0.59 -18.24
N GLN A 224 19.76 1.76 -18.53
CA GLN A 224 19.23 3.07 -18.14
C GLN A 224 17.94 3.48 -18.89
N LYS A 225 17.66 2.88 -20.05
CA LYS A 225 16.42 3.02 -20.83
C LYS A 225 15.45 1.85 -20.62
N TYR A 226 15.88 0.83 -19.87
CA TYR A 226 15.09 -0.38 -19.63
C TYR A 226 14.07 -0.18 -18.49
N LEU A 227 14.38 0.72 -17.55
CA LEU A 227 13.52 1.23 -16.48
C LEU A 227 13.13 2.67 -16.82
N TYR A 228 11.87 2.89 -17.17
CA TYR A 228 11.35 4.24 -17.44
C TYR A 228 10.29 4.64 -16.40
N ALA A 229 10.25 5.96 -16.19
CA ALA A 229 9.64 6.65 -15.06
C ALA A 229 8.23 6.20 -14.68
N SER A 230 7.36 5.79 -15.60
CA SER A 230 5.96 5.47 -15.24
C SER A 230 5.83 4.20 -14.40
N GLY A 231 6.45 3.10 -14.83
CA GLY A 231 6.47 1.86 -14.04
C GLY A 231 7.21 2.07 -12.72
N ASP A 232 8.26 2.90 -12.74
CA ASP A 232 9.03 3.23 -11.55
C ASP A 232 8.24 4.03 -10.51
N ILE A 233 7.54 5.06 -10.98
CA ILE A 233 6.65 5.86 -10.15
C ILE A 233 5.55 4.99 -9.56
N ALA A 234 4.95 4.10 -10.36
CA ALA A 234 3.89 3.20 -9.90
C ALA A 234 4.37 2.33 -8.71
N TRP A 235 5.54 1.68 -8.83
CA TRP A 235 6.03 0.82 -7.74
C TRP A 235 6.53 1.63 -6.53
N ILE A 236 7.25 2.74 -6.74
CA ILE A 236 7.76 3.57 -5.63
C ILE A 236 6.58 4.14 -4.84
N SER A 237 5.57 4.67 -5.54
CA SER A 237 4.34 5.17 -4.93
C SER A 237 3.64 4.07 -4.13
N SER A 238 3.43 2.88 -4.71
CA SER A 238 2.83 1.75 -3.98
C SER A 238 3.60 1.37 -2.71
N VAL A 239 4.95 1.42 -2.73
CA VAL A 239 5.77 1.14 -1.55
C VAL A 239 5.66 2.24 -0.50
N ILE A 240 5.67 3.51 -0.92
CA ILE A 240 5.46 4.65 -0.01
C ILE A 240 4.08 4.53 0.66
N ASP A 241 3.05 4.20 -0.10
CA ASP A 241 1.69 4.07 0.40
C ASP A 241 1.56 2.91 1.38
N LEU A 242 2.20 1.77 1.10
CA LEU A 242 2.32 0.65 2.04
C LEU A 242 2.95 1.11 3.38
N ILE A 243 4.08 1.83 3.33
CA ILE A 243 4.77 2.30 4.53
C ILE A 243 3.88 3.26 5.32
N LEU A 244 3.24 4.22 4.64
CA LEU A 244 2.37 5.21 5.26
C LEU A 244 1.16 4.55 5.93
N GLN A 245 0.49 3.63 5.24
CA GLN A 245 -0.70 2.95 5.74
C GLN A 245 -0.37 2.00 6.90
N VAL A 246 0.70 1.20 6.79
CA VAL A 246 1.14 0.30 7.89
C VAL A 246 1.61 1.11 9.10
N ALA A 247 2.36 2.20 8.90
CA ALA A 247 2.78 3.08 9.98
C ALA A 247 1.58 3.73 10.67
N CYS A 248 0.55 4.14 9.91
CA CYS A 248 -0.69 4.69 10.46
C CYS A 248 -1.46 3.66 11.28
N LEU A 249 -1.64 2.44 10.76
CA LEU A 249 -2.27 1.34 11.49
C LEU A 249 -1.51 1.03 12.79
N GLY A 250 -0.19 0.85 12.70
CA GLY A 250 0.67 0.57 13.86
C GLY A 250 0.64 1.68 14.90
N TYR A 251 0.64 2.95 14.46
CA TYR A 251 0.49 4.10 15.32
C TYR A 251 -0.88 4.13 16.02
N GLY A 252 -1.96 3.83 15.28
CA GLY A 252 -3.31 3.70 15.80
C GLY A 252 -3.43 2.61 16.88
N VAL A 253 -2.91 1.41 16.61
CA VAL A 253 -2.87 0.30 17.59
C VAL A 253 -2.10 0.71 18.85
N LYS A 254 -0.88 1.23 18.69
CA LYS A 254 -0.03 1.63 19.82
C LYS A 254 -0.70 2.69 20.69
N ARG A 255 -1.47 3.58 20.08
CA ARG A 255 -2.16 4.65 20.79
C ARG A 255 -3.41 4.16 21.50
N ALA A 256 -4.19 3.28 20.87
CA ALA A 256 -5.31 2.61 21.51
C ALA A 256 -4.85 1.76 22.72
N TRP A 257 -3.72 1.07 22.60
CA TRP A 257 -3.13 0.31 23.69
C TRP A 257 -2.73 1.20 24.87
N ARG A 258 -2.05 2.33 24.61
CA ARG A 258 -1.71 3.31 25.65
C ARG A 258 -2.94 3.88 26.35
N ALA A 259 -3.99 4.21 25.61
CA ALA A 259 -5.23 4.68 26.20
C ALA A 259 -5.88 3.63 27.14
N LYS A 260 -5.83 2.35 26.76
CA LYS A 260 -6.29 1.25 27.64
C LYS A 260 -5.47 1.14 28.93
N LEU A 261 -4.15 1.26 28.84
CA LEU A 261 -3.26 1.24 30.00
C LEU A 261 -3.54 2.42 30.94
N GLU A 262 -3.64 3.64 30.40
CA GLU A 262 -3.96 4.84 31.18
C GLU A 262 -5.34 4.74 31.87
N GLU A 263 -6.32 4.14 31.21
CA GLU A 263 -7.65 3.91 31.79
C GLU A 263 -7.62 2.85 32.90
N ALA A 264 -6.83 1.78 32.72
CA ALA A 264 -6.67 0.75 33.74
C ALA A 264 -5.92 1.26 34.97
N GLU A 265 -4.86 2.05 34.77
CA GLU A 265 -4.12 2.72 35.85
C GLU A 265 -5.03 3.65 36.65
N ARG A 266 -5.88 4.44 35.99
CA ARG A 266 -6.89 5.28 36.66
C ARG A 266 -7.91 4.48 37.46
N ARG A 267 -8.20 3.25 37.06
CA ARG A 267 -9.10 2.32 37.77
C ARG A 267 -8.38 1.48 38.83
N GLY A 268 -7.07 1.67 39.02
CA GLY A 268 -6.26 0.87 39.95
C GLY A 268 -6.08 -0.59 39.52
N VAL A 269 -6.25 -0.90 38.23
CA VAL A 269 -6.11 -2.24 37.66
C VAL A 269 -4.84 -2.34 36.83
N THR A 270 -3.98 -3.30 37.14
CA THR A 270 -2.79 -3.60 36.33
C THR A 270 -3.16 -4.58 35.22
N ILE A 271 -3.17 -4.14 33.96
CA ILE A 271 -3.35 -5.06 32.83
C ILE A 271 -2.02 -5.79 32.59
N THR A 272 -2.00 -7.11 32.77
CA THR A 272 -0.84 -7.93 32.36
C THR A 272 -1.01 -8.38 30.90
N SER A 273 0.08 -8.69 30.20
CA SER A 273 0.03 -9.11 28.79
C SER A 273 -0.85 -10.35 28.54
N HIS A 274 -1.14 -11.11 29.60
CA HIS A 274 -2.01 -12.29 29.55
C HIS A 274 -3.52 -11.98 29.54
N ASP A 275 -3.93 -10.79 29.98
CA ASP A 275 -5.33 -10.37 30.00
C ASP A 275 -5.80 -9.80 28.65
N ALA A 276 -4.87 -9.66 27.68
CA ALA A 276 -5.12 -9.08 26.36
C ALA A 276 -5.62 -10.10 25.32
N GLU A 277 -5.58 -11.40 25.63
CA GLU A 277 -5.95 -12.50 24.72
C GLU A 277 -7.34 -13.12 24.99
N LYS A 278 -8.10 -12.60 25.97
CA LYS A 278 -9.51 -12.96 26.19
C LYS A 278 -10.46 -11.89 25.66
#